data_AF-A0A2N3R6P0-F1
#
_entry.id   AF-A0A2N3R6P0-F1
#
_cell.length_a   1.000
_cell.length_b   1.000
_cell.length_c   1.000
_cell.angle_alpha   90.00
_cell.angle_beta   90.00
_cell.angle_gamma   90.00
#
_symmetry.space_group_name_H-M   'P 1'
#
loop_
_entity.id
_entity.type
_entity.pdbx_description
1 polymer ?
#
loop_
_entity_poly.entity_id
_entity_poly.type
_entity_poly.pdbx_seq_one_letter_code
_entity_poly.pdbx_strand_id
1 'polypeptide(L)'
;MRYQLSHIRAVYNARAGMRLLLLMLLAIMQYLFFSQPYNHDIFIGMAHPSDDPTMPALLTNMMPVAFMSLGIALTLEQPADYLASPDYLVYVRRPRTVGHFFAYLLTIIIYSILYCAIQLIVAIAVVPTSIQTLTLGALQSALILTLLLLVIQIGCLAGNRIGGYLAAATLFATPVTIPPVVAWVSQPLHGLPVCALLVTAATGITLLLFSRWEIQ
;
A
#
# COMPACT_ATOMS: atom_id res chain seq x y z
N MET A 1 25.80 4.57 -27.56
CA MET A 1 24.69 5.48 -27.18
C MET A 1 23.31 5.04 -27.68
N ARG A 2 23.07 4.79 -28.99
CA ARG A 2 21.73 4.38 -29.50
C ARG A 2 21.13 3.12 -28.84
N TYR A 3 21.95 2.11 -28.54
CA TYR A 3 21.49 0.85 -27.94
C TYR A 3 21.03 0.97 -26.47
N GLN A 4 21.68 1.86 -25.70
CA GLN A 4 21.30 2.13 -24.31
C GLN A 4 19.99 2.93 -24.24
N LEU A 5 19.80 3.90 -25.14
CA LEU A 5 18.55 4.67 -25.25
C LEU A 5 17.34 3.79 -25.63
N SER A 6 17.52 2.84 -26.56
CA SER A 6 16.44 1.90 -26.92
C SER A 6 16.09 0.96 -25.76
N HIS A 7 17.07 0.52 -24.98
CA HIS A 7 16.84 -0.34 -23.83
C HIS A 7 16.13 0.38 -22.69
N ILE A 8 16.54 1.61 -22.36
CA ILE A 8 15.88 2.46 -21.35
C ILE A 8 14.42 2.74 -21.75
N ARG A 9 14.17 3.06 -23.02
CA ARG A 9 12.81 3.30 -23.53
C ARG A 9 11.94 2.03 -23.45
N ALA A 10 12.50 0.86 -23.74
CA ALA A 10 11.78 -0.41 -23.62
C ALA A 10 11.38 -0.73 -22.17
N VAL A 11 12.29 -0.53 -21.20
CA VAL A 11 12.00 -0.75 -19.76
C VAL A 11 10.95 0.24 -19.26
N TYR A 12 11.05 1.51 -19.65
CA TYR A 12 10.06 2.53 -19.31
C TYR A 12 8.67 2.19 -19.87
N ASN A 13 8.60 1.82 -21.15
CA ASN A 13 7.35 1.44 -21.81
C ASN A 13 6.74 0.17 -21.21
N ALA A 14 7.55 -0.82 -20.82
CA ALA A 14 7.07 -2.02 -20.16
C ALA A 14 6.47 -1.72 -18.77
N ARG A 15 7.13 -0.86 -17.97
CA ARG A 15 6.60 -0.40 -16.67
C ARG A 15 5.32 0.42 -16.85
N ALA A 16 5.24 1.26 -17.89
CA ALA A 16 4.01 2.00 -18.21
C ALA A 16 2.86 1.07 -18.61
N GLY A 17 3.12 0.06 -19.45
CA GLY A 17 2.14 -0.94 -19.85
C GLY A 17 1.61 -1.74 -18.66
N MET A 18 2.49 -2.19 -17.75
CA MET A 18 2.09 -2.87 -16.52
C MET A 18 1.23 -1.99 -15.62
N ARG A 19 1.56 -0.70 -15.47
CA ARG A 19 0.74 0.26 -14.71
C ARG A 19 -0.65 0.41 -15.29
N LEU A 20 -0.76 0.52 -16.62
CA LEU A 20 -2.05 0.62 -17.28
C LEU A 20 -2.90 -0.64 -17.06
N LEU A 21 -2.28 -1.83 -17.12
CA LEU A 21 -2.97 -3.09 -16.83
C LEU A 21 -3.47 -3.14 -15.37
N LEU A 22 -2.63 -2.75 -14.41
CA LEU A 22 -3.01 -2.69 -12.99
C LEU A 22 -4.12 -1.65 -12.74
N LEU A 23 -4.07 -0.49 -13.39
CA LEU A 23 -5.13 0.53 -13.32
C LEU A 23 -6.43 0.03 -13.95
N MET A 24 -6.35 -0.72 -15.05
CA MET A 24 -7.52 -1.36 -15.65
C MET A 24 -8.14 -2.38 -14.70
N LEU A 25 -7.31 -3.21 -14.04
CA LEU A 25 -7.79 -4.19 -13.06
C LEU A 25 -8.43 -3.50 -11.85
N LEU A 26 -7.84 -2.39 -11.39
CA LEU A 26 -8.43 -1.54 -10.34
C LEU A 26 -9.79 -1.00 -10.75
N ALA A 27 -9.93 -0.51 -11.98
CA ALA A 27 -11.21 0.00 -12.50
C ALA A 27 -12.27 -1.11 -12.63
N ILE A 28 -11.88 -2.31 -13.09
CA ILE A 28 -12.78 -3.48 -13.16
C ILE A 28 -13.24 -3.87 -11.75
N MET A 29 -12.31 -3.97 -10.80
CA MET A 29 -12.61 -4.28 -9.41
C MET A 29 -13.56 -3.25 -8.80
N GLN A 30 -13.32 -1.96 -9.08
CA GLN A 30 -14.18 -0.87 -8.62
C GLN A 30 -15.59 -0.96 -9.21
N TYR A 31 -15.71 -1.25 -10.52
CA TYR A 31 -16.99 -1.48 -11.17
C TYR A 31 -17.74 -2.65 -10.52
N LEU A 32 -17.04 -3.77 -10.28
CA LEU A 32 -17.63 -4.92 -9.60
C LEU A 32 -18.12 -4.58 -8.20
N PHE A 33 -17.34 -3.81 -7.41
CA PHE A 33 -17.73 -3.36 -6.08
C PHE A 33 -19.05 -2.60 -6.10
N PHE A 34 -19.18 -1.57 -6.94
CA PHE A 34 -20.39 -0.75 -7.01
C PHE A 34 -21.58 -1.42 -7.70
N SER A 35 -21.34 -2.49 -8.47
CA SER A 35 -22.40 -3.28 -9.12
C SER A 35 -23.04 -4.34 -8.21
N GLN A 36 -22.38 -4.68 -7.11
CA GLN A 36 -22.80 -5.72 -6.18
C GLN A 36 -23.49 -5.10 -4.95
N PRO A 37 -24.35 -5.83 -4.23
CA PRO A 37 -25.08 -5.32 -3.07
C PRO A 37 -24.19 -5.26 -1.81
N TYR A 38 -23.02 -4.63 -1.91
CA TYR A 38 -22.16 -4.39 -0.75
C TYR A 38 -22.67 -3.23 0.09
N ASN A 39 -22.27 -3.19 1.35
CA ASN A 39 -22.47 -2.00 2.18
C ASN A 39 -21.50 -0.90 1.71
N HIS A 40 -22.06 0.09 1.00
CA HIS A 40 -21.31 1.20 0.41
C HIS A 40 -20.94 2.31 1.41
N ASP A 41 -21.42 2.23 2.67
CA ASP A 41 -20.97 3.13 3.75
C ASP A 41 -19.55 2.77 4.24
N ILE A 42 -19.05 1.61 3.83
CA ILE A 42 -17.72 1.09 4.16
C ILE A 42 -16.78 1.35 2.98
N PHE A 43 -15.64 1.96 3.27
CA PHE A 43 -14.61 2.20 2.27
C PHE A 43 -14.05 0.87 1.74
N ILE A 44 -13.88 0.73 0.41
CA ILE A 44 -13.48 -0.52 -0.27
C ILE A 44 -12.20 -1.18 0.28
N GLY A 45 -11.26 -0.39 0.81
CA GLY A 45 -10.01 -0.87 1.39
C GLY A 45 -10.10 -1.33 2.85
N MET A 46 -11.26 -1.14 3.49
CA MET A 46 -11.46 -1.43 4.91
C MET A 46 -12.02 -2.84 5.11
N ALA A 47 -11.36 -3.62 5.95
CA ALA A 47 -11.89 -4.92 6.35
C ALA A 47 -13.11 -4.73 7.27
N HIS A 48 -14.11 -5.58 7.13
CA HIS A 48 -15.34 -5.52 7.90
C HIS A 48 -15.80 -6.93 8.32
N PRO A 49 -16.43 -7.05 9.50
CA PRO A 49 -17.03 -8.31 9.91
C PRO A 49 -18.17 -8.69 8.96
N SER A 50 -18.39 -9.99 8.77
CA SER A 50 -19.54 -10.49 8.02
C SER A 50 -20.83 -10.23 8.79
N ASP A 51 -21.87 -9.79 8.10
CA ASP A 51 -23.23 -9.73 8.65
C ASP A 51 -23.80 -11.14 8.88
N ASP A 52 -23.29 -12.15 8.14
CA ASP A 52 -23.63 -13.56 8.33
C ASP A 52 -22.49 -14.28 9.09
N PRO A 53 -22.74 -14.77 10.32
CA PRO A 53 -21.74 -15.47 11.13
C PRO A 53 -21.31 -16.83 10.56
N THR A 54 -22.05 -17.38 9.58
CA THR A 54 -21.72 -18.65 8.92
C THR A 54 -20.76 -18.48 7.75
N MET A 55 -20.61 -17.24 7.24
CA MET A 55 -19.68 -16.96 6.15
C MET A 55 -18.24 -16.83 6.66
N PRO A 56 -17.27 -17.46 5.97
CA PRO A 56 -15.87 -17.31 6.32
C PRO A 56 -15.41 -15.85 6.10
N ALA A 57 -14.78 -15.26 7.12
CA ALA A 57 -14.36 -13.85 7.13
C ALA A 57 -13.42 -13.46 5.97
N LEU A 58 -12.68 -14.42 5.40
CA LEU A 58 -11.85 -14.16 4.24
C LEU A 58 -12.68 -13.87 2.99
N LEU A 59 -13.80 -14.58 2.81
CA LEU A 59 -14.66 -14.44 1.64
C LEU A 59 -15.34 -13.07 1.61
N THR A 60 -15.76 -12.57 2.78
CA THR A 60 -16.35 -11.23 2.92
C THR A 60 -15.33 -10.11 2.71
N ASN A 61 -14.05 -10.38 2.94
CA ASN A 61 -12.98 -9.39 2.84
C ASN A 61 -12.09 -9.53 1.61
N MET A 62 -12.51 -10.27 0.58
CA MET A 62 -11.76 -10.40 -0.67
C MET A 62 -11.51 -9.07 -1.37
N MET A 63 -12.47 -8.13 -1.31
CA MET A 63 -12.37 -6.81 -1.95
C MET A 63 -11.30 -5.91 -1.30
N PRO A 64 -11.28 -5.74 0.04
CA PRO A 64 -10.16 -5.08 0.72
C PRO A 64 -8.79 -5.70 0.40
N VAL A 65 -8.70 -7.03 0.34
CA VAL A 65 -7.45 -7.75 0.00
C VAL A 65 -7.02 -7.44 -1.43
N ALA A 66 -7.94 -7.49 -2.39
CA ALA A 66 -7.66 -7.15 -3.77
C ALA A 66 -7.22 -5.67 -3.90
N PHE A 67 -7.92 -4.75 -3.25
CA PHE A 67 -7.60 -3.33 -3.24
C PHE A 67 -6.19 -3.05 -2.68
N MET A 68 -5.82 -3.68 -1.56
CA MET A 68 -4.47 -3.53 -0.98
C MET A 68 -3.40 -4.14 -1.87
N SER A 69 -3.65 -5.31 -2.45
CA SER A 69 -2.70 -5.98 -3.34
C SER A 69 -2.40 -5.14 -4.59
N LEU A 70 -3.42 -4.49 -5.17
CA LEU A 70 -3.27 -3.57 -6.29
C LEU A 70 -2.52 -2.31 -5.88
N GLY A 71 -2.83 -1.76 -4.69
CA GLY A 71 -2.12 -0.62 -4.13
C GLY A 71 -0.62 -0.89 -3.93
N ILE A 72 -0.25 -2.12 -3.55
CA ILE A 72 1.15 -2.54 -3.47
C ILE A 72 1.75 -2.68 -4.88
N ALA A 73 1.06 -3.42 -5.77
CA ALA A 73 1.56 -3.75 -7.09
C ALA A 73 1.78 -2.52 -7.99
N LEU A 74 0.94 -1.49 -7.88
CA LEU A 74 1.01 -0.28 -8.72
C LEU A 74 2.33 0.49 -8.55
N THR A 75 2.95 0.37 -7.37
CA THR A 75 4.26 0.98 -7.09
C THR A 75 5.36 0.39 -7.97
N LEU A 76 5.19 -0.85 -8.45
CA LEU A 76 6.19 -1.60 -9.21
C LEU A 76 7.59 -1.54 -8.57
N GLU A 77 7.64 -1.55 -7.23
CA GLU A 77 8.86 -1.46 -6.42
C GLU A 77 9.71 -0.20 -6.60
N GLN A 78 9.19 0.82 -7.29
CA GLN A 78 9.89 2.09 -7.45
C GLN A 78 10.37 2.72 -6.13
N PRO A 79 9.64 2.61 -4.99
CA PRO A 79 10.16 3.09 -3.72
C PRO A 79 11.40 2.31 -3.26
N ALA A 80 11.49 1.01 -3.53
CA ALA A 80 12.66 0.20 -3.20
C ALA A 80 13.84 0.60 -4.06
N ASP A 81 13.62 0.74 -5.37
CA ASP A 81 14.63 1.19 -6.34
C ASP A 81 15.15 2.59 -5.93
N TYR A 82 14.28 3.51 -5.51
CA TYR A 82 14.63 4.86 -5.11
C TYR A 82 15.48 4.90 -3.83
N LEU A 83 15.16 4.06 -2.83
CA LEU A 83 15.93 3.99 -1.60
C LEU A 83 17.26 3.25 -1.79
N ALA A 84 17.28 2.21 -2.64
CA ALA A 84 18.45 1.39 -2.91
C ALA A 84 19.44 2.04 -3.88
N SER A 85 18.97 2.83 -4.86
CA SER A 85 19.81 3.44 -5.90
C SER A 85 20.80 4.44 -5.30
N PRO A 86 22.13 4.18 -5.35
CA PRO A 86 23.08 5.26 -5.28
C PRO A 86 22.90 6.10 -6.55
N ASP A 87 22.76 7.42 -6.43
CA ASP A 87 22.59 8.33 -7.58
C ASP A 87 23.67 8.04 -8.64
N TYR A 88 23.33 7.32 -9.71
CA TYR A 88 24.28 6.80 -10.71
C TYR A 88 24.65 7.83 -11.77
N LEU A 89 24.00 8.99 -11.76
CA LEU A 89 24.26 10.11 -12.68
C LEU A 89 25.25 11.13 -12.13
N VAL A 90 25.75 10.93 -10.90
CA VAL A 90 26.75 11.82 -10.30
C VAL A 90 28.00 11.00 -10.04
N TYR A 91 29.13 11.39 -10.66
CA TYR A 91 30.47 10.83 -10.41
C TYR A 91 30.93 10.94 -8.94
N VAL A 92 30.12 11.59 -8.10
CA VAL A 92 30.28 11.72 -6.65
C VAL A 92 29.12 10.96 -6.02
N ARG A 93 29.38 9.84 -5.34
CA ARG A 93 28.41 9.21 -4.45
C ARG A 93 28.00 10.27 -3.42
N ARG A 94 26.83 10.90 -3.58
CA ARG A 94 26.29 11.73 -2.50
C ARG A 94 26.07 10.81 -1.30
N PRO A 95 26.49 11.22 -0.08
CA PRO A 95 26.18 10.44 1.10
C PRO A 95 24.67 10.25 1.16
N ARG A 96 24.23 9.02 1.43
CA ARG A 96 22.87 8.77 1.88
C ARG A 96 22.69 9.66 3.12
N THR A 97 21.68 10.52 3.07
CA THR A 97 21.42 11.49 4.14
C THR A 97 20.05 11.20 4.72
N VAL A 98 19.85 11.57 5.98
CA VAL A 98 18.54 11.50 6.63
C VAL A 98 17.47 12.25 5.80
N GLY A 99 17.84 13.30 5.07
CA GLY A 99 16.96 14.00 4.12
C GLY A 99 16.45 13.12 2.96
N HIS A 100 17.29 12.21 2.44
CA HIS A 100 16.90 11.24 1.41
C HIS A 100 15.87 10.24 1.94
N PHE A 101 16.06 9.77 3.19
CA PHE A 101 15.09 8.90 3.86
C PHE A 101 13.75 9.61 4.08
N PHE A 102 13.76 10.88 4.51
CA PHE A 102 12.53 11.66 4.66
C PHE A 102 11.80 11.87 3.33
N ALA A 103 12.52 12.16 2.24
CA ALA A 103 11.93 12.30 0.90
C ALA A 103 11.28 10.98 0.43
N TYR A 104 11.95 9.85 0.68
CA TYR A 104 11.41 8.52 0.43
C TYR A 104 10.12 8.25 1.23
N LEU A 105 10.16 8.51 2.54
CA LEU A 105 9.03 8.28 3.44
C LEU A 105 7.82 9.14 3.04
N LEU A 106 8.07 10.41 2.71
CA LEU A 106 7.05 11.33 2.20
C LEU A 106 6.46 10.82 0.87
N THR A 107 7.27 10.24 -0.02
CA THR A 107 6.79 9.68 -1.29
C THR A 107 5.84 8.51 -1.06
N ILE A 108 6.15 7.60 -0.13
CA ILE A 108 5.27 6.47 0.22
C ILE A 108 3.95 6.98 0.82
N ILE A 109 4.03 7.94 1.75
CA ILE A 109 2.85 8.51 2.40
C ILE A 109 1.97 9.20 1.35
N ILE A 110 2.52 10.09 0.53
CA ILE A 110 1.77 10.79 -0.53
C ILE A 110 1.14 9.79 -1.49
N TYR A 111 1.89 8.77 -1.91
CA TYR A 111 1.35 7.72 -2.77
C TYR A 111 0.13 7.03 -2.14
N SER A 112 0.24 6.61 -0.88
CA SER A 112 -0.85 5.91 -0.19
C SER A 112 -2.10 6.79 -0.02
N ILE A 113 -1.90 8.08 0.28
CA ILE A 113 -2.97 9.07 0.41
C ILE A 113 -3.64 9.29 -0.93
N LEU A 114 -2.88 9.52 -2.01
CA LEU A 114 -3.44 9.75 -3.34
C LEU A 114 -4.21 8.53 -3.83
N TYR A 115 -3.68 7.33 -3.64
CA TYR A 115 -4.34 6.09 -4.00
C TYR A 115 -5.72 5.95 -3.33
N CYS A 116 -5.79 6.21 -2.02
CA CYS A 116 -7.05 6.14 -1.28
C CYS A 116 -7.98 7.33 -1.57
N ALA A 117 -7.44 8.53 -1.79
CA ALA A 117 -8.20 9.75 -2.05
C ALA A 117 -8.93 9.69 -3.39
N ILE A 118 -8.28 9.17 -4.45
CA ILE A 118 -8.94 8.95 -5.75
C ILE A 118 -10.14 8.03 -5.56
N GLN A 119 -9.96 6.93 -4.83
CA GLN A 119 -11.03 5.98 -4.58
C GLN A 119 -12.16 6.56 -3.72
N LEU A 120 -11.83 7.41 -2.75
CA LEU A 120 -12.78 8.12 -1.91
C LEU A 120 -13.63 9.09 -2.75
N ILE A 121 -13.01 9.85 -3.66
CA ILE A 121 -13.73 10.77 -4.56
C ILE A 121 -14.74 9.99 -5.41
N VAL A 122 -14.35 8.83 -5.96
CA VAL A 122 -15.28 8.01 -6.73
C VAL A 122 -16.40 7.45 -5.86
N ALA A 123 -16.10 6.98 -4.64
CA ALA A 123 -17.13 6.47 -3.72
C ALA A 123 -18.19 7.53 -3.40
N ILE A 124 -17.77 8.76 -3.10
CA ILE A 124 -18.66 9.90 -2.83
C ILE A 124 -19.49 10.26 -4.09
N ALA A 125 -18.89 10.17 -5.27
CA ALA A 125 -19.58 10.50 -6.52
C ALA A 125 -20.63 9.46 -6.94
N VAL A 126 -20.45 8.19 -6.59
CA VAL A 126 -21.32 7.08 -7.03
C VAL A 126 -22.46 6.82 -6.05
N VAL A 127 -22.23 6.90 -4.73
CA VAL A 127 -23.24 6.53 -3.73
C VAL A 127 -23.43 7.63 -2.68
N PRO A 128 -24.66 8.14 -2.47
CA PRO A 128 -24.95 9.09 -1.40
C PRO A 128 -24.89 8.39 -0.04
N THR A 129 -23.77 8.54 0.66
CA THR A 129 -23.45 7.85 1.92
C THR A 129 -22.81 8.81 2.92
N SER A 130 -22.56 8.34 4.16
CA SER A 130 -21.89 9.14 5.17
C SER A 130 -20.43 9.43 4.78
N ILE A 131 -20.15 10.68 4.42
CA ILE A 131 -18.80 11.15 4.09
C ILE A 131 -17.82 10.89 5.26
N GLN A 132 -18.31 10.95 6.50
CA GLN A 132 -17.49 10.75 7.68
C GLN A 132 -16.98 9.31 7.81
N THR A 133 -17.81 8.30 7.55
CA THR A 133 -17.38 6.89 7.65
C THR A 133 -16.39 6.55 6.53
N LEU A 134 -16.66 7.04 5.32
CA LEU A 134 -15.79 6.84 4.16
C LEU A 134 -14.42 7.50 4.33
N THR A 135 -14.37 8.73 4.85
CA THR A 135 -13.10 9.46 5.07
C THR A 135 -12.23 8.77 6.12
N LEU A 136 -12.82 8.29 7.22
CA LEU A 136 -12.09 7.53 8.24
C LEU A 136 -11.59 6.20 7.71
N GLY A 137 -12.41 5.47 6.94
CA GLY A 137 -12.01 4.22 6.29
C GLY A 137 -10.90 4.39 5.25
N ALA A 138 -10.94 5.49 4.48
CA ALA A 138 -9.89 5.85 3.53
C ALA A 138 -8.57 6.17 4.24
N LEU A 139 -8.62 6.91 5.35
CA LEU A 139 -7.44 7.26 6.14
C LEU A 139 -6.80 6.01 6.77
N GLN A 140 -7.63 5.12 7.34
CA GLN A 140 -7.15 3.83 7.85
C GLN A 140 -6.51 3.00 6.74
N SER A 141 -7.13 2.94 5.56
CA SER A 141 -6.61 2.20 4.42
C SER A 141 -5.26 2.77 3.91
N ALA A 142 -5.10 4.09 3.91
CA ALA A 142 -3.85 4.74 3.55
C ALA A 142 -2.71 4.38 4.54
N LEU A 143 -3.02 4.34 5.84
CA LEU A 143 -2.06 3.92 6.86
C LEU A 143 -1.68 2.45 6.70
N ILE A 144 -2.66 1.56 6.45
CA ILE A 144 -2.40 0.14 6.18
C ILE A 144 -1.51 -0.02 4.94
N LEU A 145 -1.83 0.67 3.84
CA LEU A 145 -1.02 0.59 2.62
C LEU A 145 0.41 1.10 2.86
N THR A 146 0.57 2.20 3.61
CA THR A 146 1.88 2.72 4.03
C THR A 146 2.66 1.66 4.81
N LEU A 147 2.01 1.02 5.79
CA LEU A 147 2.61 -0.05 6.60
C LEU A 147 3.07 -1.22 5.73
N LEU A 148 2.22 -1.71 4.83
CA LEU A 148 2.54 -2.84 3.96
C LEU A 148 3.72 -2.53 3.04
N LEU A 149 3.75 -1.32 2.46
CA LEU A 149 4.89 -0.87 1.68
C LEU A 149 6.16 -0.83 2.53
N LEU A 150 6.12 -0.27 3.75
CA LEU A 150 7.28 -0.26 4.65
C LEU A 150 7.76 -1.67 5.01
N VAL A 151 6.87 -2.61 5.27
CA VAL A 151 7.22 -4.02 5.59
C VAL A 151 7.91 -4.71 4.42
N ILE A 152 7.41 -4.52 3.20
CA ILE A 152 8.07 -5.04 1.98
C ILE A 152 9.49 -4.47 1.87
N GLN A 153 9.64 -3.19 2.19
CA GLN A 153 10.90 -2.46 2.07
C GLN A 153 11.91 -2.88 3.13
N ILE A 154 11.46 -3.15 4.36
CA ILE A 154 12.27 -3.79 5.40
C ILE A 154 12.82 -5.13 4.89
N GLY A 155 11.99 -5.96 4.25
CA GLY A 155 12.43 -7.22 3.64
C GLY A 155 13.46 -7.01 2.52
N CYS A 156 13.24 -6.04 1.64
CA CYS A 156 14.19 -5.67 0.60
C CYS A 156 15.55 -5.21 1.17
N LEU A 157 15.54 -4.32 2.18
CA LEU A 157 16.75 -3.82 2.85
C LEU A 157 17.48 -4.92 3.64
N ALA A 158 16.75 -5.90 4.18
CA ALA A 158 17.31 -7.07 4.83
C ALA A 158 17.90 -8.10 3.84
N GLY A 159 17.80 -7.87 2.52
CA GLY A 159 18.26 -8.79 1.49
C GLY A 159 17.32 -9.96 1.21
N ASN A 160 16.12 -9.97 1.78
CA ASN A 160 15.09 -11.00 1.56
C ASN A 160 13.78 -10.39 1.05
N ARG A 161 13.75 -10.08 -0.24
CA ARG A 161 12.58 -9.48 -0.92
C ARG A 161 11.32 -10.34 -0.79
N ILE A 162 11.43 -11.65 -1.01
CA ILE A 162 10.29 -12.58 -0.91
C ILE A 162 9.75 -12.59 0.53
N GLY A 163 10.63 -12.60 1.52
CA GLY A 163 10.26 -12.50 2.92
C GLY A 163 9.48 -11.22 3.24
N GLY A 164 9.85 -10.08 2.66
CA GLY A 164 9.10 -8.82 2.82
C GLY A 164 7.67 -8.90 2.29
N TYR A 165 7.47 -9.46 1.09
CA TYR A 165 6.12 -9.67 0.53
C TYR A 165 5.29 -10.65 1.34
N LEU A 166 5.89 -11.76 1.79
CA LEU A 166 5.20 -12.74 2.64
C LEU A 166 4.85 -12.13 3.99
N ALA A 167 5.73 -11.32 4.59
CA ALA A 167 5.46 -10.61 5.83
C ALA A 167 4.31 -9.61 5.68
N ALA A 168 4.27 -8.84 4.58
CA ALA A 168 3.16 -7.93 4.32
C ALA A 168 1.84 -8.68 4.06
N ALA A 169 1.87 -9.76 3.28
CA ALA A 169 0.70 -10.59 3.01
C ALA A 169 0.15 -11.22 4.29
N THR A 170 1.01 -11.76 5.15
CA THR A 170 0.61 -12.34 6.44
C THR A 170 0.09 -11.28 7.41
N LEU A 171 0.75 -10.12 7.50
CA LEU A 171 0.34 -9.01 8.35
C LEU A 171 -1.05 -8.48 7.99
N PHE A 172 -1.42 -8.48 6.70
CA PHE A 172 -2.76 -8.07 6.28
C PHE A 172 -3.78 -9.22 6.34
N ALA A 173 -3.42 -10.42 5.89
CA ALA A 173 -4.38 -11.54 5.82
C ALA A 173 -4.79 -12.05 7.21
N THR A 174 -3.86 -12.11 8.18
CA THR A 174 -4.16 -12.63 9.52
C THR A 174 -5.28 -11.86 10.24
N PRO A 175 -5.24 -10.53 10.40
CA PRO A 175 -6.32 -9.80 11.05
C PRO A 175 -7.64 -9.92 10.28
N VAL A 176 -7.58 -10.00 8.95
CA VAL A 176 -8.76 -10.11 8.07
C VAL A 176 -9.46 -11.48 8.18
N THR A 177 -8.74 -12.53 8.56
CA THR A 177 -9.30 -13.88 8.70
C THR A 177 -9.92 -14.18 10.07
N ILE A 178 -9.62 -13.38 11.10
CA ILE A 178 -10.03 -13.64 12.48
C ILE A 178 -11.20 -12.70 12.84
N PRO A 179 -12.45 -13.17 12.91
CA PRO A 179 -13.64 -12.31 13.09
C PRO A 179 -13.56 -11.31 14.26
N PRO A 180 -13.13 -11.69 15.49
CA PRO A 180 -13.06 -10.72 16.58
C PRO A 180 -11.99 -9.65 16.35
N VAL A 181 -10.91 -9.99 15.62
CA VAL A 181 -9.86 -9.04 15.27
C VAL A 181 -10.36 -8.09 14.18
N VAL A 182 -11.05 -8.58 13.16
CA VAL A 182 -11.67 -7.72 12.13
C VAL A 182 -12.61 -6.71 12.77
N ALA A 183 -13.54 -7.17 13.62
CA ALA A 183 -14.52 -6.31 14.27
C ALA A 183 -13.88 -5.24 15.16
N TRP A 184 -12.74 -5.55 15.77
CA TRP A 184 -11.98 -4.60 16.59
C TRP A 184 -11.20 -3.60 15.75
N VAL A 185 -10.50 -4.07 14.71
CA VAL A 185 -9.70 -3.22 13.81
C VAL A 185 -10.58 -2.34 12.92
N SER A 186 -11.78 -2.79 12.56
CA SER A 186 -12.72 -2.01 11.74
C SER A 186 -13.30 -0.79 12.47
N GLN A 187 -13.15 -0.71 13.80
CA GLN A 187 -13.57 0.46 14.57
C GLN A 187 -12.52 1.57 14.47
N PRO A 188 -12.88 2.79 14.03
CA PRO A 188 -11.91 3.86 13.79
C PRO A 188 -11.17 4.29 15.07
N LEU A 189 -11.81 4.19 16.23
CA LEU A 189 -11.20 4.50 17.54
C LEU A 189 -10.04 3.56 17.91
N HIS A 190 -9.99 2.35 17.35
CA HIS A 190 -8.97 1.35 17.65
C HIS A 190 -8.05 1.11 16.44
N GLY A 191 -8.63 0.97 15.24
CA GLY A 191 -7.89 0.70 14.02
C GLY A 191 -6.89 1.81 13.66
N LEU A 192 -7.31 3.07 13.71
CA LEU A 192 -6.45 4.22 13.36
C LEU A 192 -5.20 4.36 14.26
N PRO A 193 -5.31 4.40 15.60
CA PRO A 193 -4.13 4.56 16.45
C PRO A 193 -3.19 3.36 16.33
N VAL A 194 -3.72 2.14 16.18
CA VAL A 194 -2.90 0.93 16.01
C VAL A 194 -2.14 0.98 14.68
N CYS A 195 -2.81 1.33 13.58
CA CYS A 195 -2.15 1.47 12.28
C CYS A 195 -1.09 2.57 12.31
N ALA A 196 -1.37 3.71 12.95
CA ALA A 196 -0.40 4.79 13.11
C ALA A 196 0.83 4.34 13.91
N LEU A 197 0.64 3.60 15.01
CA LEU A 197 1.73 3.04 15.81
C LEU A 197 2.56 2.03 15.01
N LEU A 198 1.92 1.14 14.26
CA LEU A 198 2.63 0.18 13.43
C LEU A 198 3.43 0.87 12.32
N VAL A 199 2.88 1.93 11.71
CA VAL A 199 3.61 2.75 10.74
C VAL A 199 4.82 3.41 11.39
N THR A 200 4.69 4.03 12.57
CA THR A 200 5.84 4.67 13.25
C THR A 200 6.90 3.66 13.68
N ALA A 201 6.51 2.46 14.11
CA ALA A 201 7.44 1.38 14.40
C ALA A 201 8.17 0.93 13.12
N ALA A 202 7.44 0.70 12.02
CA ALA A 202 8.02 0.27 10.75
C ALA A 202 8.95 1.32 10.13
N THR A 203 8.62 2.62 10.23
CA THR A 203 9.51 3.69 9.77
C THR A 203 10.79 3.73 10.61
N GLY A 204 10.71 3.55 11.93
CA GLY A 204 11.87 3.41 12.80
C GLY A 204 12.78 2.24 12.42
N ILE A 205 12.21 1.07 12.15
CA ILE A 205 12.97 -0.11 11.69
C ILE A 205 13.62 0.15 10.33
N THR A 206 12.89 0.77 9.40
CA THR A 206 13.41 1.10 8.07
C THR A 206 14.58 2.07 8.17
N LEU A 207 14.49 3.09 9.03
CA LEU A 207 15.57 4.03 9.29
C LEU A 207 16.81 3.34 9.89
N LEU A 208 16.63 2.43 10.85
CA LEU A 208 17.73 1.65 11.45
C LEU A 208 18.43 0.74 10.44
N LEU A 209 17.69 0.12 9.52
CA LEU A 209 18.28 -0.70 8.46
C LEU A 209 18.99 0.16 7.41
N PHE A 210 18.40 1.31 7.07
CA PHE A 210 18.98 2.26 6.14
C PHE A 210 20.32 2.83 6.65
N SER A 211 20.41 3.19 7.93
CA SER A 211 21.66 3.69 8.52
C SER A 211 22.76 2.62 8.60
N ARG A 212 22.42 1.34 8.74
CA ARG A 212 23.42 0.24 8.66
C ARG A 212 24.02 0.10 7.27
N TRP A 213 23.25 0.39 6.23
CA TRP A 213 23.71 0.40 4.83
C TRP A 213 24.59 1.61 4.48
N GLU A 214 24.72 2.62 5.35
CA GLU A 214 25.68 3.73 5.17
C GLU A 214 27.11 3.37 5.61
N ILE A 215 27.26 2.35 6.47
CA ILE A 215 28.54 1.99 7.10
C ILE A 215 29.34 0.98 6.25
N GLN A 216 28.75 0.41 5.21
CA GLN A 216 29.36 -0.57 4.29
C GLN A 216 29.70 0.05 2.93
#